data_AF-A0A6M3LAT9-F1
#
_entry.id   AF-A0A6M3LAT9-F1
#
_cell.length_a   1.000
_cell.length_b   1.000
_cell.length_c   1.000
_cell.angle_alpha   90.00
_cell.angle_beta   90.00
_cell.angle_gamma   90.00
#
_symmetry.space_group_name_H-M   'P 1'
#
loop_
_entity.id
_entity.type
_entity.pdbx_description
1 polymer ?
#
loop_
_entity_poly.entity_id
_entity_poly.type
_entity_poly.pdbx_seq_one_letter_code
_entity_poly.pdbx_strand_id
1 'polypeptide(L)'
;MRVERRGTSTQRGYDRRWRDFRVWFLGRHPVCEVCGRVATMVHHKRPLRFGGDKRAEENSQALCWTCHARIHATPRALFGGVGNARPVHAGLMGGAE
;
A
#
# COMPACT_ATOMS: atom_id res chain seq x y z
N MET A 1 -19.12 7.36 24.08
CA MET A 1 -18.43 7.64 22.80
C MET A 1 -16.97 7.21 22.92
N ARG A 2 -16.61 6.03 22.41
CA ARG A 2 -15.22 5.53 22.45
C ARG A 2 -14.48 6.18 21.30
N VAL A 3 -13.70 7.23 21.58
CA VAL A 3 -12.76 7.77 20.60
C VAL A 3 -11.70 6.71 20.38
N GLU A 4 -11.87 5.87 19.35
CA GLU A 4 -10.82 4.99 18.85
C GLU A 4 -9.67 5.90 18.43
N ARG A 5 -8.71 6.08 19.35
CA ARG A 5 -7.52 6.87 19.11
C ARG A 5 -6.82 6.25 17.91
N ARG A 6 -6.89 6.90 16.75
CA ARG A 6 -6.07 6.54 15.59
C ARG A 6 -4.62 6.51 16.11
N GLY A 7 -4.04 5.32 16.26
CA GLY A 7 -2.75 5.10 16.93
C GLY A 7 -1.65 6.06 16.44
N THR A 8 -0.60 6.22 17.24
CA THR A 8 0.55 7.09 16.91
C THR A 8 1.12 6.79 15.51
N SER A 9 1.81 7.74 14.88
CA SER A 9 2.49 7.51 13.58
C SER A 9 3.38 6.25 13.59
N THR A 10 3.93 5.91 14.76
CA THR A 10 4.66 4.68 15.04
C THR A 10 3.77 3.43 14.98
N GLN A 11 2.57 3.47 15.59
CA GLN A 11 1.57 2.39 15.52
C GLN A 11 0.94 2.22 14.13
N ARG A 12 0.90 3.26 13.30
CA ARG A 12 0.38 3.20 11.92
C ARG A 12 1.39 2.69 10.89
N GLY A 13 2.59 2.32 11.32
CA GLY A 13 3.60 1.78 10.42
C GLY A 13 4.52 2.85 9.79
N TYR A 14 4.92 3.88 10.53
CA TYR A 14 6.09 4.71 10.19
C TYR A 14 7.20 4.59 11.24
N ASP A 15 7.43 3.38 11.73
CA ASP A 15 8.53 3.08 12.64
C ASP A 15 9.90 3.29 11.98
N ARG A 16 10.93 3.55 12.80
CA ARG A 16 12.31 3.80 12.34
C ARG A 16 12.79 2.71 11.38
N ARG A 17 12.50 1.44 11.69
CA ARG A 17 12.86 0.27 10.86
C ARG A 17 12.29 0.32 9.45
N TRP A 18 11.09 0.89 9.27
CA TRP A 18 10.52 1.08 7.94
C TRP A 18 11.20 2.19 7.16
N ARG A 19 11.61 3.27 7.82
CA ARG A 19 12.37 4.35 7.16
C ARG A 19 13.71 3.83 6.66
N ASP A 20 14.41 3.06 7.50
CA ASP A 20 15.70 2.45 7.16
C ASP A 20 15.54 1.48 5.98
N PHE A 21 14.54 0.59 6.04
CA PHE A 21 14.22 -0.31 4.94
C PHE A 21 13.89 0.45 3.65
N ARG A 22 13.07 1.50 3.72
CA ARG A 22 12.68 2.28 2.54
C ARG A 22 13.89 2.92 1.85
N VAL A 23 14.82 3.48 2.63
CA VAL A 23 16.05 4.07 2.08
C VAL A 23 16.91 2.98 1.43
N TRP A 24 17.12 1.86 2.12
CA TRP A 24 17.89 0.73 1.59
C TRP A 24 17.27 0.15 0.30
N PHE A 25 15.95 -0.06 0.29
CA PHE A 25 15.23 -0.64 -0.84
C PHE A 25 15.23 0.30 -2.06
N LEU A 26 14.92 1.59 -1.88
CA LEU A 26 14.95 2.55 -3.00
C LEU A 26 16.38 2.81 -3.52
N GLY A 27 17.40 2.64 -2.68
CA GLY A 27 18.79 2.69 -3.11
C GLY A 27 19.18 1.53 -4.04
N ARG A 28 18.58 0.35 -3.84
CA ARG A 28 18.79 -0.85 -4.69
C ARG A 28 17.88 -0.90 -5.91
N HIS A 29 16.69 -0.32 -5.78
CA HIS A 29 15.66 -0.29 -6.80
C HIS A 29 15.35 1.17 -7.21
N PRO A 30 16.29 1.86 -7.89
CA PRO A 30 16.17 3.29 -8.19
C PRO A 30 15.16 3.60 -9.30
N VAL A 31 14.67 2.58 -10.01
CA VAL A 31 13.77 2.71 -11.15
C VAL A 31 12.39 2.12 -10.85
N CYS A 32 11.37 2.78 -11.39
CA CYS A 32 9.98 2.39 -11.29
C CYS A 32 9.76 1.12 -12.11
N GLU A 33 9.36 0.05 -11.46
CA GLU A 33 9.14 -1.26 -12.09
C GLU A 33 8.00 -1.26 -13.13
N VAL A 34 7.19 -0.18 -13.19
CA VAL A 34 6.08 -0.06 -14.15
C VAL A 34 6.44 0.78 -15.38
N CYS A 35 7.26 1.82 -15.23
CA CYS A 35 7.47 2.81 -16.30
C CYS A 35 8.92 3.24 -16.50
N GLY A 36 9.88 2.68 -15.76
CA GLY A 36 11.31 2.98 -15.90
C GLY A 36 11.79 4.33 -15.36
N ARG A 37 10.89 5.26 -14.99
CA ARG A 37 11.26 6.53 -14.32
C ARG A 37 11.85 6.31 -12.93
N VAL A 38 12.49 7.32 -12.34
CA VAL A 38 12.99 7.27 -10.96
C VAL A 38 11.89 6.85 -9.98
N ALA A 39 12.19 5.83 -9.18
CA ALA A 39 11.33 5.37 -8.10
C ALA A 39 11.49 6.25 -6.86
N THR A 40 10.36 6.62 -6.25
CA THR A 40 10.33 7.46 -5.04
C THR A 40 9.45 6.88 -3.95
N MET A 41 8.71 5.82 -4.23
CA MET A 41 7.81 5.16 -3.30
C MET A 41 7.95 3.65 -3.33
N VAL A 42 7.64 3.03 -2.19
CA VAL A 42 7.59 1.59 -2.02
C VAL A 42 6.13 1.19 -1.86
N HIS A 43 5.66 0.31 -2.74
CA HIS A 43 4.32 -0.26 -2.71
C HIS A 43 4.34 -1.67 -2.15
N HIS A 44 3.44 -1.98 -1.23
CA HIS A 44 3.26 -3.34 -0.74
C HIS A 44 2.36 -4.14 -1.70
N LYS A 45 2.88 -5.22 -2.29
CA LYS A 45 2.14 -6.09 -3.23
C LYS A 45 0.96 -6.77 -2.52
N ARG A 46 1.21 -7.37 -1.36
CA ARG A 46 0.20 -7.89 -0.41
C ARG A 46 -0.04 -6.82 0.66
N PRO A 47 -1.29 -6.34 0.83
CA PRO A 47 -1.59 -5.34 1.85
C PRO A 47 -1.29 -5.87 3.27
N LEU A 48 -0.78 -5.01 4.15
CA LEU A 48 -0.41 -5.37 5.53
C LEU A 48 -1.57 -5.98 6.32
N ARG A 49 -2.81 -5.50 6.09
CA ARG A 49 -4.03 -6.04 6.72
C ARG A 49 -4.31 -7.51 6.41
N PHE A 50 -3.73 -8.03 5.32
CA PHE A 50 -3.84 -9.43 4.93
C PHE A 50 -2.58 -10.23 5.25
N GLY A 51 -1.70 -9.75 6.13
CA GLY A 51 -0.47 -10.44 6.52
C GLY A 51 0.70 -10.24 5.54
N GLY A 52 0.68 -9.17 4.74
CA GLY A 52 1.88 -8.77 4.00
C GLY A 52 2.96 -8.27 4.96
N ASP A 53 4.20 -8.78 4.84
CA ASP A 53 5.32 -8.23 5.59
C ASP A 53 5.68 -6.86 5.02
N LYS A 54 5.75 -5.90 5.92
CA LYS A 54 6.04 -4.51 5.62
C LYS A 54 7.47 -4.31 5.11
N ARG A 55 8.42 -5.14 5.51
CA ARG A 55 9.87 -5.00 5.21
C ARG A 55 10.41 -6.19 4.40
N ALA A 56 9.54 -7.02 3.83
CA ALA A 56 9.97 -8.05 2.88
C ALA A 56 10.21 -7.40 1.51
N GLU A 57 11.36 -7.72 0.92
CA GLU A 57 11.71 -7.25 -0.41
C GLU A 57 10.76 -7.85 -1.46
N GLU A 58 10.39 -9.12 -1.32
CA GLU A 58 9.49 -9.82 -2.25
C GLU A 58 8.10 -9.19 -2.26
N ASN A 59 7.67 -8.65 -1.11
CA ASN A 59 6.40 -7.95 -0.94
C ASN A 59 6.47 -6.46 -1.29
N SER A 60 7.65 -5.93 -1.61
CA SER A 60 7.88 -4.53 -1.94
C SER A 60 8.00 -4.32 -3.44
N GLN A 61 7.60 -3.16 -3.92
CA GLN A 61 7.74 -2.76 -5.32
C GLN A 61 8.14 -1.28 -5.41
N ALA A 62 9.18 -0.97 -6.18
CA ALA A 62 9.69 0.39 -6.37
C ALA A 62 8.90 1.10 -7.46
N LEU A 63 8.27 2.22 -7.11
CA LEU A 63 7.40 2.98 -8.01
C LEU A 63 7.66 4.48 -7.98
N CYS A 64 7.46 5.12 -9.12
CA CYS A 64 7.34 6.58 -9.18
C CYS A 64 5.99 7.03 -8.61
N TRP A 65 5.88 8.33 -8.30
CA TRP A 65 4.68 8.84 -7.65
C TRP A 65 3.40 8.64 -8.45
N THR A 66 3.46 8.90 -9.76
CA THR A 66 2.33 8.74 -10.66
C THR A 66 1.84 7.30 -10.74
N CYS A 67 2.75 6.33 -10.85
CA CYS A 67 2.37 4.91 -10.93
C CYS A 67 1.79 4.41 -9.61
N HIS A 68 2.36 4.81 -8.47
CA HIS A 68 1.84 4.45 -7.17
C HIS A 68 0.42 5.01 -6.96
N ALA A 69 0.18 6.29 -7.28
CA ALA A 69 -1.14 6.91 -7.19
C ALA A 69 -2.17 6.21 -8.09
N ARG A 70 -1.77 5.86 -9.33
CA ARG A 70 -2.63 5.11 -10.26
C ARG A 70 -3.05 3.76 -9.69
N ILE A 71 -2.13 3.00 -9.10
CA ILE A 71 -2.45 1.68 -8.51
C ILE A 71 -3.47 1.80 -7.36
N HIS A 72 -3.41 2.86 -6.56
CA HIS A 72 -4.42 3.09 -5.51
C HIS A 72 -5.77 3.57 -6.05
N ALA A 73 -5.79 4.24 -7.20
CA ALA A 73 -6.99 4.73 -7.86
C ALA A 73 -7.69 3.65 -8.69
N THR A 74 -6.94 2.73 -9.30
CA THR A 74 -7.47 1.64 -10.09
C THR A 74 -7.80 0.42 -9.22
N PRO A 75 -9.03 -0.09 -9.22
CA PRO A 75 -9.33 -1.40 -8.67
C PRO A 75 -8.46 -2.46 -9.35
N ARG A 76 -7.77 -3.28 -8.54
CA ARG A 76 -6.74 -4.29 -8.90
C ARG A 76 -7.22 -5.40 -9.88
N ALA A 77 -8.45 -5.35 -10.40
CA ALA A 77 -9.03 -6.37 -11.29
C ALA A 77 -8.38 -6.40 -12.69
N LEU A 78 -7.67 -5.35 -13.13
CA LEU A 78 -7.21 -5.22 -14.51
C LEU A 78 -5.74 -5.64 -14.79
N PHE A 79 -4.92 -5.93 -13.76
CA PHE A 79 -3.48 -6.21 -13.95
C PHE A 79 -2.94 -7.38 -13.09
N GLY A 80 -3.63 -8.52 -13.09
CA GLY A 80 -3.04 -9.83 -12.70
C GLY A 80 -2.44 -9.97 -11.29
N GLY A 81 -2.71 -9.05 -10.37
CA GLY A 81 -2.13 -9.04 -9.02
C GLY A 81 -3.08 -9.62 -7.98
N VAL A 82 -2.66 -10.67 -7.27
CA VAL A 82 -3.41 -11.30 -6.17
C VAL A 82 -3.72 -10.32 -5.02
N GLY A 83 -5.00 -9.91 -4.92
CA GLY A 83 -5.63 -9.21 -3.78
C GLY A 83 -5.38 -7.69 -3.67
N ASN A 84 -6.26 -6.82 -3.15
CA ASN A 84 -7.66 -6.86 -2.74
C ASN A 84 -8.21 -5.44 -2.88
N ALA A 85 -9.42 -5.29 -3.43
CA ALA A 85 -10.15 -4.04 -3.53
C ALA A 85 -10.27 -3.35 -2.15
N ARG A 86 -10.30 -2.01 -2.16
CA ARG A 86 -10.87 -1.26 -1.03
C ARG A 86 -12.35 -1.68 -0.94
N PRO A 87 -12.91 -2.03 0.21
CA PRO A 87 -14.36 -2.05 0.33
C PRO A 87 -14.80 -0.61 0.10
N VAL A 88 -15.35 -0.33 -1.09
CA VAL A 88 -16.26 0.80 -1.23
C VAL A 88 -17.41 0.47 -0.29
N HIS A 89 -17.76 1.39 0.58
CA HIS A 89 -18.83 1.20 1.55
C HIS A 89 -20.08 0.67 0.85
N ALA A 90 -20.45 -0.59 1.10
CA ALA A 90 -21.75 -1.12 0.75
C ALA A 90 -22.76 -0.42 1.65
N GLY A 91 -23.42 0.60 1.11
CA GLY A 91 -24.61 1.19 1.70
C GLY A 91 -25.65 0.10 1.88
N LEU A 92 -26.11 -0.03 3.12
CA LEU A 92 -27.15 -0.93 3.56
C LEU A 92 -28.41 -0.74 2.70
N MET A 93 -28.91 -1.85 2.14
CA MET A 93 -30.29 -1.98 1.70
C MET A 93 -31.07 -2.70 2.79
N GLY A 94 -32.26 -2.20 3.12
CA GLY A 94 -33.24 -2.82 4.01
C GLY A 94 -33.94 -1.74 4.85
N GLY A 95 -35.26 -1.61 4.89
CA GLY A 95 -36.34 -2.37 4.27
C GLY A 95 -37.63 -1.56 4.52
N ALA A 96 -38.59 -1.71 3.61
CA ALA A 96 -39.94 -1.21 3.80
C ALA A 96 -40.66 -2.11 4.80
N GLU A 97 -41.30 -1.48 5.78
CA GLU A 97 -42.53 -1.95 6.43
C GLU A 97 -43.55 -0.80 6.36
#